data_AF-A0A9E2VS89-F1
#
_entry.id   AF-A0A9E2VS89-F1
#
_cell.length_a   1.000
_cell.length_b   1.000
_cell.length_c   1.000
_cell.angle_alpha   90.00
_cell.angle_beta   90.00
_cell.angle_gamma   90.00
#
_symmetry.space_group_name_H-M   'P 1'
#
loop_
_entity.id
_entity.type
_entity.pdbx_description
1 polymer ?
#
loop_
_entity_poly.entity_id
_entity_poly.type
_entity_poly.pdbx_seq_one_letter_code
_entity_poly.pdbx_strand_id
1 'polypeptide(L)'
;MVRLNALQRFEDLKTQTKLLTAFGIVSVIIMIMSSLGVWTNKRISQQTDAMYVDYTVPLIDFNTMLFNINKYHETLQDLARAPRAADFKVDVAKIGPYKQQVDQLIAKYEAKTLRVSSSGRDEAKDLGELKSALTAFYQQADAGVSAIAESFESKSLSAGQAQQMRELGQLALTVSIAPAFEAVSSRHAEQIKTVQEVAKDLSDEAKSLAGNATFALVIGGVIAVLLGLSIGYWVAHKLALGIGQVANVAQLAAGGNYQARAKITSKDELGQMAASFNAMLDRITALVTSESERDDMQKRLMGFLVLVSDVGKGDLTKRGEVTADMFGNLADGFNLMVT
;
A
#
# COMPACT_ATOMS: atom_id res chain seq x y z
N MET A 1 9.87 18.85 32.27
CA MET A 1 11.32 18.74 32.54
C MET A 1 12.07 17.72 31.65
N VAL A 2 11.42 16.73 31.02
CA VAL A 2 12.12 15.73 30.18
C VAL A 2 12.66 16.29 28.85
N ARG A 3 11.99 17.26 28.20
CA ARG A 3 12.40 17.84 26.89
C ARG A 3 13.73 18.60 26.89
N LEU A 4 14.08 19.28 27.98
CA LEU A 4 15.35 20.02 28.10
C LEU A 4 16.56 19.08 28.19
N ASN A 5 16.37 17.90 28.78
CA ASN A 5 17.44 16.94 29.03
C ASN A 5 17.85 16.18 27.75
N ALA A 6 16.92 15.95 26.82
CA ALA A 6 17.19 15.25 25.56
C ALA A 6 17.98 16.11 24.56
N LEU A 7 17.66 17.41 24.47
CA LEU A 7 18.38 18.35 23.60
C LEU A 7 19.82 18.58 24.07
N GLN A 8 20.03 18.77 25.37
CA GLN A 8 21.39 18.89 25.93
C GLN A 8 22.20 17.60 25.77
N ARG A 9 21.59 16.43 25.97
CA ARG A 9 22.25 15.15 25.71
C ARG A 9 22.63 14.98 24.24
N PHE A 10 21.79 15.44 23.32
CA PHE A 10 22.09 15.42 21.89
C PHE A 10 23.21 16.41 21.52
N GLU A 11 23.26 17.57 22.16
CA GLU A 11 24.34 18.55 21.99
C GLU A 11 25.69 18.06 22.52
N ASP A 12 25.70 17.19 23.53
CA ASP A 12 26.93 16.60 24.10
C ASP A 12 27.44 15.35 23.32
N LEU A 13 26.67 14.84 22.34
CA LEU A 13 27.11 13.70 21.51
C LEU A 13 28.27 14.08 20.59
N LYS A 14 29.03 13.08 20.14
CA LYS A 14 29.98 13.23 19.04
C LYS A 14 29.29 13.66 17.75
N THR A 15 29.95 14.49 16.94
CA THR A 15 29.41 15.02 15.67
C THR A 15 28.96 13.91 14.72
N GLN A 16 29.78 12.86 14.57
CA GLN A 16 29.43 11.66 13.81
C GLN A 16 28.15 10.99 14.33
N THR A 17 28.04 10.82 15.65
CA THR A 17 26.86 10.21 16.29
C THR A 17 25.61 11.08 16.15
N LYS A 18 25.72 12.42 16.24
CA LYS A 18 24.61 13.34 15.98
C LYS A 18 24.08 13.19 14.55
N LEU A 19 24.97 13.15 13.56
CA LEU A 19 24.59 12.98 12.16
C LEU A 19 23.96 11.59 11.93
N LEU A 20 24.58 10.52 12.41
CA LEU A 20 24.05 9.16 12.24
C LEU A 20 22.69 8.95 12.92
N THR A 21 22.49 9.52 14.11
CA THR A 21 21.19 9.44 14.80
C THR A 21 20.12 10.28 14.09
N ALA A 22 20.47 11.48 13.60
CA ALA A 22 19.59 12.33 12.80
C ALA A 22 19.13 11.64 11.50
N PHE A 23 20.10 11.17 10.70
CA PHE A 23 19.80 10.44 9.47
C PHE A 23 19.10 9.11 9.77
N GLY A 24 19.48 8.42 10.84
CA GLY A 24 18.82 7.19 11.29
C GLY A 24 17.33 7.39 11.59
N ILE A 25 16.95 8.47 12.27
CA ILE A 25 15.53 8.79 12.53
C ILE A 25 14.78 8.99 11.20
N VAL A 26 15.34 9.77 10.27
CA VAL A 26 14.74 10.00 8.95
C VAL A 26 14.63 8.69 8.16
N SER A 27 15.66 7.86 8.18
CA SER A 27 15.66 6.55 7.52
C SER A 27 14.60 5.61 8.10
N VAL A 28 14.39 5.61 9.41
CA VAL A 28 13.32 4.82 10.06
C VAL A 28 11.94 5.30 9.60
N ILE A 29 11.71 6.61 9.53
CA ILE A 29 10.45 7.18 9.02
C ILE A 29 10.21 6.74 7.57
N ILE A 30 11.23 6.87 6.70
CA ILE A 30 11.15 6.45 5.30
C ILE A 30 10.84 4.94 5.22
N MET A 31 11.50 4.12 6.05
CA MET A 31 11.28 2.67 6.05
C MET A 31 9.86 2.29 6.47
N ILE A 32 9.30 2.97 7.48
CA ILE A 32 7.89 2.80 7.89
C ILE A 32 6.95 3.18 6.74
N MET A 33 7.22 4.31 6.08
CA MET A 33 6.41 4.76 4.95
C MET A 33 6.49 3.82 3.75
N SER A 34 7.69 3.38 3.37
CA SER A 34 7.87 2.40 2.30
C SER A 34 7.14 1.10 2.62
N SER A 35 7.18 0.65 3.88
CA SER A 35 6.45 -0.53 4.34
C SER A 35 4.93 -0.34 4.23
N LEU A 36 4.41 0.82 4.65
CA LEU A 36 3.00 1.18 4.52
C LEU A 36 2.57 1.21 3.04
N GLY A 37 3.40 1.78 2.17
CA GLY A 37 3.15 1.85 0.73
C GLY A 37 3.08 0.47 0.08
N VAL A 38 4.04 -0.41 0.37
CA VAL A 38 4.04 -1.79 -0.12
C VAL A 38 2.84 -2.56 0.41
N TRP A 39 2.52 -2.44 1.70
CA TRP A 39 1.36 -3.09 2.31
C TRP A 39 0.04 -2.64 1.67
N THR A 40 -0.13 -1.33 1.49
CA THR A 40 -1.32 -0.75 0.84
C THR A 40 -1.44 -1.23 -0.60
N ASN A 41 -0.34 -1.17 -1.36
CA ASN A 41 -0.35 -1.60 -2.76
C ASN A 41 -0.72 -3.08 -2.90
N LYS A 42 -0.20 -3.93 -2.01
CA LYS A 42 -0.56 -5.36 -1.97
C LYS A 42 -2.06 -5.56 -1.67
N ARG A 43 -2.62 -4.77 -0.76
CA ARG A 43 -4.05 -4.86 -0.42
C ARG A 43 -4.95 -4.40 -1.56
N ILE A 44 -4.60 -3.30 -2.23
CA ILE A 44 -5.30 -2.81 -3.44
C ILE A 44 -5.22 -3.84 -4.56
N SER A 45 -4.04 -4.42 -4.80
CA SER A 45 -3.86 -5.48 -5.81
C SER A 45 -4.78 -6.67 -5.53
N GLN A 46 -4.84 -7.14 -4.28
CA GLN A 46 -5.73 -8.24 -3.89
C GLN A 46 -7.22 -7.92 -4.12
N GLN A 47 -7.68 -6.71 -3.78
CA GLN A 47 -9.05 -6.28 -4.05
C GLN A 47 -9.33 -6.16 -5.55
N THR A 48 -8.35 -5.71 -6.34
CA THR A 48 -8.46 -5.60 -7.80
C THR A 48 -8.54 -6.98 -8.46
N ASP A 49 -7.73 -7.93 -8.00
CA ASP A 49 -7.77 -9.32 -8.48
C ASP A 49 -9.12 -9.98 -8.17
N ALA A 50 -9.66 -9.75 -6.97
CA ALA A 50 -10.99 -10.21 -6.60
C ALA A 50 -12.07 -9.58 -7.50
N MET A 51 -11.99 -8.28 -7.80
CA MET A 51 -12.95 -7.62 -8.69
C MET A 51 -12.95 -8.22 -10.11
N TYR A 52 -11.79 -8.67 -10.60
CA TYR A 52 -11.69 -9.36 -11.89
C TYR A 52 -12.20 -10.81 -11.82
N VAL A 53 -11.59 -11.65 -10.96
CA VAL A 53 -11.82 -13.10 -10.92
C VAL A 53 -13.15 -13.46 -10.24
N ASP A 54 -13.48 -12.77 -9.15
CA ASP A 54 -14.64 -13.09 -8.32
C ASP A 54 -15.90 -12.37 -8.76
N TYR A 55 -15.81 -11.28 -9.53
CA TYR A 55 -16.97 -10.46 -9.92
C TYR A 55 -17.10 -10.22 -11.44
N THR A 56 -16.04 -9.81 -12.14
CA THR A 56 -16.14 -9.54 -13.59
C THR A 56 -16.35 -10.80 -14.41
N VAL A 57 -15.57 -11.86 -14.16
CA VAL A 57 -15.74 -13.16 -14.83
C VAL A 57 -17.13 -13.75 -14.57
N PRO A 58 -17.64 -13.84 -13.32
CA PRO A 58 -18.97 -14.39 -13.13
C PRO A 58 -20.09 -13.55 -13.72
N LEU A 59 -19.97 -12.22 -13.86
CA LEU A 59 -20.97 -11.46 -14.62
C LEU A 59 -21.08 -11.93 -16.08
N ILE A 60 -19.97 -12.35 -16.69
CA ILE A 60 -19.96 -12.99 -18.01
C ILE A 60 -20.58 -14.39 -17.93
N ASP A 61 -20.21 -15.18 -16.92
CA ASP A 61 -20.78 -16.51 -16.68
C ASP A 61 -22.31 -16.46 -16.49
N PHE A 62 -22.84 -15.44 -15.80
CA PHE A 62 -24.28 -15.21 -15.62
C PHE A 62 -24.97 -14.90 -16.95
N ASN A 63 -24.32 -14.22 -17.89
CA ASN A 63 -24.85 -14.04 -19.24
C ASN A 63 -24.90 -15.37 -20.02
N THR A 64 -23.85 -16.19 -19.93
CA THR A 64 -23.86 -17.55 -20.49
C THR A 64 -24.93 -18.44 -19.85
N MET A 65 -25.18 -18.27 -18.55
CA MET A 65 -26.24 -18.98 -17.85
C MET A 65 -27.62 -18.58 -18.39
N LEU A 66 -27.90 -17.27 -18.54
CA LEU A 66 -29.16 -16.79 -19.12
C LEU A 66 -29.33 -17.26 -20.56
N PHE A 67 -28.27 -17.27 -21.36
CA PHE A 67 -28.29 -17.84 -22.71
C PHE A 67 -28.72 -19.32 -22.71
N ASN A 68 -28.16 -20.14 -21.81
CA ASN A 68 -28.52 -21.55 -21.69
C ASN A 68 -29.95 -21.75 -21.18
N ILE A 69 -30.41 -20.93 -20.23
CA ILE A 69 -31.79 -20.93 -19.75
C ILE A 69 -32.76 -20.60 -20.89
N ASN A 70 -32.45 -19.60 -21.71
CA ASN A 70 -33.24 -19.24 -22.88
C ASN A 70 -33.25 -20.37 -23.91
N LYS A 71 -32.09 -20.97 -24.22
CA LYS A 71 -31.99 -22.11 -25.15
C LYS A 71 -32.76 -23.33 -24.66
N TYR A 72 -32.71 -23.61 -23.35
CA TYR A 72 -33.52 -24.64 -22.73
C TYR A 72 -35.01 -24.35 -22.92
N HIS A 73 -35.46 -23.13 -22.60
CA HIS A 73 -36.85 -22.72 -22.75
C HIS A 73 -37.35 -22.76 -24.21
N GLU A 74 -36.57 -22.22 -25.16
CA GLU A 74 -36.86 -22.29 -26.60
C GLU A 74 -37.03 -23.74 -27.06
N THR A 75 -36.12 -24.63 -26.64
CA THR A 75 -36.18 -26.05 -27.03
C THR A 75 -37.42 -26.74 -26.43
N LEU A 76 -37.88 -26.35 -25.24
CA LEU A 76 -39.15 -26.86 -24.69
C LEU A 76 -40.36 -26.46 -25.53
N GLN A 77 -40.35 -25.24 -26.08
CA GLN A 77 -41.43 -24.79 -26.97
C GLN A 77 -41.40 -25.55 -28.31
N ASP A 78 -40.22 -25.84 -28.84
CA ASP A 78 -40.05 -26.68 -30.04
C ASP A 78 -40.52 -28.11 -29.79
N LEU A 79 -40.17 -28.68 -28.62
CA LEU A 79 -40.63 -29.99 -28.17
C LEU A 79 -42.15 -30.11 -28.10
N ALA A 80 -42.81 -29.07 -27.61
CA ALA A 80 -44.27 -29.02 -27.57
C ALA A 80 -44.88 -29.12 -28.99
N ARG A 81 -44.20 -28.59 -30.00
CA ARG A 81 -44.67 -28.55 -31.39
C ARG A 81 -44.24 -29.76 -32.22
N ALA A 82 -43.46 -30.69 -31.66
CA ALA A 82 -42.94 -31.84 -32.37
C ALA A 82 -44.08 -32.76 -32.88
N PRO A 83 -44.22 -32.97 -34.20
CA PRO A 83 -45.33 -33.74 -34.76
C PRO A 83 -45.15 -35.26 -34.62
N ARG A 84 -43.91 -35.73 -34.46
CA ARG A 84 -43.57 -37.16 -34.41
C ARG A 84 -42.69 -37.49 -33.22
N ALA A 85 -42.83 -38.71 -32.70
CA ALA A 85 -42.03 -39.22 -31.59
C ALA A 85 -40.51 -39.17 -31.85
N ALA A 86 -40.10 -39.42 -33.10
CA ALA A 86 -38.69 -39.38 -33.50
C ALA A 86 -38.10 -37.97 -33.38
N ASP A 87 -38.85 -36.95 -33.81
CA ASP A 87 -38.42 -35.54 -33.74
C ASP A 87 -38.37 -35.10 -32.26
N PHE A 88 -39.41 -35.45 -31.49
CA PHE A 88 -39.46 -35.19 -30.05
C PHE A 88 -38.24 -35.77 -29.31
N LYS A 89 -37.89 -37.03 -29.56
CA LYS A 89 -36.74 -37.69 -28.89
C LYS A 89 -35.40 -37.00 -29.21
N VAL A 90 -35.23 -36.51 -30.44
CA VAL A 90 -34.03 -35.76 -30.84
C VAL A 90 -33.94 -34.45 -30.06
N ASP A 91 -35.04 -33.73 -29.91
CA ASP A 91 -35.06 -32.44 -29.21
C ASP A 91 -34.92 -32.60 -27.69
N VAL A 92 -35.44 -33.68 -27.09
CA VAL A 92 -35.27 -33.97 -25.65
C VAL A 92 -33.79 -34.18 -25.32
N ALA A 93 -33.01 -34.74 -26.24
CA ALA A 93 -31.57 -34.91 -26.03
C ALA A 93 -30.81 -33.56 -25.96
N LYS A 94 -31.38 -32.47 -26.50
CA LYS A 94 -30.74 -31.14 -26.53
C LYS A 94 -30.88 -30.37 -25.21
N ILE A 95 -31.93 -30.61 -24.43
CA ILE A 95 -32.18 -29.84 -23.20
C ILE A 95 -31.25 -30.21 -22.04
N GLY A 96 -30.77 -31.46 -21.99
CA GLY A 96 -29.85 -31.94 -20.95
C GLY A 96 -28.54 -31.15 -20.85
N PRO A 97 -27.80 -30.96 -21.95
CA PRO A 97 -26.58 -30.16 -21.96
C PRO A 97 -26.75 -28.72 -21.47
N TYR A 98 -27.86 -28.03 -21.84
CA TYR A 98 -28.11 -26.67 -21.38
C TYR A 98 -28.32 -26.62 -19.86
N LYS A 99 -29.10 -27.56 -19.30
CA LYS A 99 -29.31 -27.69 -17.85
C LYS A 99 -27.98 -27.96 -17.13
N GLN A 100 -27.17 -28.88 -17.64
CA GLN A 100 -25.85 -29.19 -17.07
C GLN A 100 -24.91 -27.98 -17.05
N GLN A 101 -24.90 -27.16 -18.12
CA GLN A 101 -24.09 -25.94 -18.13
C GLN A 101 -24.56 -24.93 -17.09
N VAL A 102 -25.87 -24.74 -16.92
CA VAL A 102 -26.43 -23.88 -15.86
C VAL A 102 -26.00 -24.37 -14.47
N ASP A 103 -26.15 -25.66 -14.19
CA ASP A 103 -25.77 -26.26 -12.90
C ASP A 103 -24.27 -26.10 -12.61
N GLN A 104 -23.41 -26.25 -13.63
CA GLN A 104 -21.96 -26.04 -13.50
C GLN A 104 -21.61 -24.59 -13.19
N LEU A 105 -22.26 -23.62 -13.85
CA LEU A 105 -22.01 -22.20 -13.61
C LEU A 105 -22.46 -21.78 -12.21
N ILE A 106 -23.60 -22.31 -11.73
CA ILE A 106 -24.07 -22.09 -10.36
C ILE A 106 -23.09 -22.69 -9.34
N ALA A 107 -22.68 -23.94 -9.52
CA ALA A 107 -21.73 -24.59 -8.60
C ALA A 107 -20.38 -23.86 -8.57
N LYS A 108 -19.90 -23.39 -9.73
CA LYS A 108 -18.67 -22.60 -9.85
C LYS A 108 -18.76 -21.28 -9.07
N TYR A 109 -19.92 -20.61 -9.12
CA TYR A 109 -20.14 -19.36 -8.40
C TYR A 109 -20.38 -19.59 -6.90
N GLU A 110 -21.12 -20.63 -6.51
CA GLU A 110 -21.38 -21.01 -5.13
C GLU A 110 -20.10 -21.41 -4.35
N ALA A 111 -19.09 -21.92 -5.05
CA ALA A 111 -17.78 -22.22 -4.46
C ALA A 111 -16.95 -20.98 -4.06
N LYS A 112 -17.39 -19.77 -4.43
CA LYS A 112 -16.69 -18.52 -4.12
C LYS A 112 -17.06 -18.00 -2.74
N THR A 113 -16.28 -17.02 -2.26
CA THR A 113 -16.66 -16.26 -1.06
C THR A 113 -17.78 -15.29 -1.41
N LEU A 114 -19.00 -15.64 -1.01
CA LEU A 114 -20.20 -14.81 -1.16
C LEU A 114 -20.22 -13.73 -0.08
N ARG A 115 -20.62 -12.51 -0.45
CA ARG A 115 -20.59 -11.33 0.41
C ARG A 115 -21.97 -10.68 0.50
N VAL A 116 -22.09 -9.78 1.47
CA VAL A 116 -23.22 -8.87 1.61
C VAL A 116 -22.73 -7.47 1.25
N SER A 117 -23.45 -6.79 0.37
CA SER A 117 -23.14 -5.41 -0.02
C SER A 117 -23.41 -4.43 1.11
N SER A 118 -22.86 -3.23 1.00
CA SER A 118 -23.09 -2.10 1.90
C SER A 118 -24.57 -1.66 1.94
N SER A 119 -25.30 -1.91 0.86
CA SER A 119 -26.76 -1.71 0.76
C SER A 119 -27.59 -2.82 1.42
N GLY A 120 -26.96 -3.91 1.87
CA GLY A 120 -27.61 -5.05 2.52
C GLY A 120 -28.11 -6.15 1.58
N ARG A 121 -27.71 -6.13 0.30
CA ARG A 121 -27.99 -7.23 -0.64
C ARG A 121 -27.04 -8.39 -0.38
N ASP A 122 -27.53 -9.61 -0.44
CA ASP A 122 -26.80 -10.80 0.01
C ASP A 122 -26.67 -11.79 -1.16
N GLU A 123 -25.43 -12.01 -1.61
CA GLU A 123 -25.13 -12.90 -2.73
C GLU A 123 -25.61 -14.34 -2.48
N ALA A 124 -25.52 -14.83 -1.24
CA ALA A 124 -25.92 -16.19 -0.89
C ALA A 124 -27.44 -16.33 -0.86
N LYS A 125 -28.12 -15.31 -0.35
CA LYS A 125 -29.59 -15.28 -0.33
C LYS A 125 -30.17 -15.25 -1.74
N ASP A 126 -29.74 -14.30 -2.56
CA ASP A 126 -30.27 -14.13 -3.91
C ASP A 126 -29.94 -15.34 -4.80
N LEU A 127 -28.76 -15.96 -4.61
CA LEU A 127 -28.38 -17.19 -5.30
C LEU A 127 -29.28 -18.36 -4.88
N GLY A 128 -29.61 -18.45 -3.59
CA GLY A 128 -30.55 -19.46 -3.08
C GLY A 128 -31.95 -19.31 -3.69
N GLU A 129 -32.45 -18.08 -3.81
CA GLU A 129 -33.74 -17.80 -4.43
C GLU A 129 -33.74 -18.12 -5.93
N LEU A 130 -32.65 -17.80 -6.65
CA LEU A 130 -32.46 -18.19 -8.04
C LEU A 130 -32.43 -19.71 -8.23
N LYS A 131 -31.70 -20.45 -7.37
CA LYS A 131 -31.67 -21.91 -7.38
C LYS A 131 -33.06 -22.52 -7.15
N SER A 132 -33.83 -21.94 -6.23
CA SER A 132 -35.22 -22.36 -5.99
C SER A 132 -36.11 -22.12 -7.21
N ALA A 133 -35.98 -20.96 -7.88
CA ALA A 133 -36.74 -20.66 -9.10
C ALA A 133 -36.37 -21.62 -10.25
N LEU A 134 -35.08 -21.89 -10.44
CA LEU A 134 -34.60 -22.86 -11.44
C LEU A 134 -35.11 -24.27 -11.16
N THR A 135 -35.11 -24.70 -9.91
CA THR A 135 -35.64 -26.01 -9.52
C THR A 135 -37.12 -26.13 -9.88
N ALA A 136 -37.93 -25.11 -9.56
CA ALA A 136 -39.35 -25.09 -9.91
C ALA A 136 -39.57 -25.08 -11.43
N PHE A 137 -38.78 -24.29 -12.17
CA PHE A 137 -38.83 -24.24 -13.63
C PHE A 137 -38.49 -25.60 -14.26
N TYR A 138 -37.42 -26.27 -13.82
CA TYR A 138 -37.04 -27.59 -14.31
C TYR A 138 -38.06 -28.67 -13.93
N GLN A 139 -38.64 -28.63 -12.74
CA GLN A 139 -39.70 -29.59 -12.36
C GLN A 139 -40.95 -29.46 -13.24
N GLN A 140 -41.37 -28.23 -13.56
CA GLN A 140 -42.50 -28.00 -14.48
C GLN A 140 -42.16 -28.42 -15.91
N ALA A 141 -40.94 -28.15 -16.38
CA ALA A 141 -40.45 -28.61 -17.67
C ALA A 141 -40.45 -30.13 -17.77
N ASP A 142 -39.86 -30.81 -16.77
CA ASP A 142 -39.74 -32.27 -16.74
C ASP A 142 -41.14 -32.93 -16.71
N ALA A 143 -42.12 -32.34 -15.99
CA ALA A 143 -43.50 -32.81 -16.00
C ALA A 143 -44.17 -32.68 -17.39
N GLY A 144 -44.01 -31.54 -18.06
CA GLY A 144 -44.54 -31.31 -19.40
C GLY A 144 -43.90 -32.22 -20.46
N VAL A 145 -42.56 -32.36 -20.42
CA VAL A 145 -41.82 -33.29 -21.29
C VAL A 145 -42.27 -34.72 -21.07
N SER A 146 -42.44 -35.15 -19.82
CA SER A 146 -42.88 -36.51 -19.49
C SER A 146 -44.29 -36.81 -20.01
N ALA A 147 -45.23 -35.85 -19.90
CA ALA A 147 -46.59 -36.00 -20.43
C ALA A 147 -46.59 -36.18 -21.97
N ILE A 148 -45.75 -35.43 -22.68
CA ILE A 148 -45.60 -35.60 -24.14
C ILE A 148 -44.91 -36.93 -24.46
N ALA A 149 -43.87 -37.31 -23.73
CA ALA A 149 -43.18 -38.59 -23.94
C ALA A 149 -44.15 -39.78 -23.79
N GLU A 150 -44.93 -39.79 -22.71
CA GLU A 150 -45.90 -40.85 -22.43
C GLU A 150 -46.99 -40.94 -23.52
N SER A 151 -47.40 -39.80 -24.10
CA SER A 151 -48.33 -39.78 -25.23
C SER A 151 -47.81 -40.48 -26.50
N PHE A 152 -46.49 -40.59 -26.66
CA PHE A 152 -45.87 -41.26 -27.81
C PHE A 152 -45.53 -42.74 -27.51
N GLU A 153 -45.17 -43.05 -26.27
CA GLU A 153 -44.53 -44.34 -25.91
C GLU A 153 -45.49 -45.32 -25.23
N SER A 154 -46.56 -44.85 -24.60
CA SER A 154 -47.42 -45.70 -23.78
C SER A 154 -48.29 -46.64 -24.62
N LYS A 155 -48.19 -47.94 -24.33
CA LYS A 155 -49.05 -48.99 -24.92
C LYS A 155 -50.41 -49.13 -24.21
N SER A 156 -50.60 -48.49 -23.06
CA SER A 156 -51.82 -48.58 -22.26
C SER A 156 -52.83 -47.46 -22.54
N LEU A 157 -52.41 -46.39 -23.22
CA LEU A 157 -53.28 -45.26 -23.56
C LEU A 157 -54.08 -45.55 -24.84
N SER A 158 -55.37 -45.24 -24.82
CA SER A 158 -56.15 -45.10 -26.05
C SER A 158 -55.67 -43.89 -26.86
N ALA A 159 -55.99 -43.85 -28.16
CA ALA A 159 -55.62 -42.72 -29.02
C ALA A 159 -56.14 -41.36 -28.50
N GLY A 160 -57.35 -41.34 -27.92
CA GLY A 160 -57.91 -40.13 -27.31
C GLY A 160 -57.17 -39.70 -26.03
N GLN A 161 -56.81 -40.65 -25.17
CA GLN A 161 -56.05 -40.36 -23.95
C GLN A 161 -54.62 -39.89 -24.27
N ALA A 162 -53.95 -40.52 -25.24
CA ALA A 162 -52.64 -40.08 -25.71
C ALA A 162 -52.69 -38.66 -26.27
N GLN A 163 -53.72 -38.33 -27.07
CA GLN A 163 -53.92 -36.97 -27.59
C GLN A 163 -54.14 -35.95 -26.47
N GLN A 164 -54.99 -36.26 -25.48
CA GLN A 164 -55.20 -35.39 -24.31
C GLN A 164 -53.91 -35.18 -23.51
N MET A 165 -53.11 -36.24 -23.28
CA MET A 165 -51.82 -36.10 -22.61
C MET A 165 -50.84 -35.22 -23.39
N ARG A 166 -50.85 -35.33 -24.73
CA ARG A 166 -50.04 -34.46 -25.59
C ARG A 166 -50.47 -33.01 -25.48
N GLU A 167 -51.78 -32.73 -25.53
CA GLU A 167 -52.33 -31.37 -25.36
C GLU A 167 -52.01 -30.79 -23.98
N LEU A 168 -52.09 -31.60 -22.91
CA LEU A 168 -51.70 -31.19 -21.56
C LEU A 168 -50.21 -30.86 -21.48
N GLY A 169 -49.35 -31.71 -22.05
CA GLY A 169 -47.91 -31.47 -22.10
C GLY A 169 -47.55 -30.24 -22.93
N GLN A 170 -48.24 -30.01 -24.05
CA GLN A 170 -48.11 -28.80 -24.87
C GLN A 170 -48.47 -27.55 -24.08
N LEU A 171 -49.61 -27.56 -23.38
CA LEU A 171 -50.04 -26.44 -22.54
C LEU A 171 -49.03 -26.19 -21.42
N ALA A 172 -48.53 -27.26 -20.79
CA ALA A 172 -47.52 -27.18 -19.73
C ALA A 172 -46.24 -26.48 -20.21
N LEU A 173 -45.71 -26.88 -21.37
CA LEU A 173 -44.45 -26.36 -21.92
C LEU A 173 -44.56 -25.01 -22.65
N THR A 174 -45.77 -24.53 -22.94
CA THR A 174 -45.96 -23.26 -23.67
C THR A 174 -46.58 -22.17 -22.79
N VAL A 175 -47.63 -22.49 -22.03
CA VAL A 175 -48.39 -21.51 -21.24
C VAL A 175 -48.03 -21.61 -19.76
N SER A 176 -48.15 -22.81 -19.18
CA SER A 176 -48.03 -22.97 -17.72
C SER A 176 -46.61 -22.75 -17.20
N ILE A 177 -45.58 -22.98 -18.03
CA ILE A 177 -44.19 -22.78 -17.65
C ILE A 177 -43.75 -21.31 -17.68
N ALA A 178 -44.49 -20.44 -18.38
CA ALA A 178 -44.09 -19.04 -18.58
C ALA A 178 -43.85 -18.28 -17.26
N PRO A 179 -44.72 -18.39 -16.22
CA PRO A 179 -44.47 -17.76 -14.92
C PRO A 179 -43.20 -18.26 -14.22
N ALA A 180 -42.88 -19.56 -14.36
CA ALA A 180 -41.66 -20.12 -13.77
C ALA A 180 -40.40 -19.61 -14.48
N PHE A 181 -40.45 -19.48 -15.81
CA PHE A 181 -39.38 -18.88 -16.60
C PHE A 181 -39.18 -17.39 -16.28
N GLU A 182 -40.27 -16.63 -16.11
CA GLU A 182 -40.23 -15.23 -15.70
C GLU A 182 -39.62 -15.08 -14.29
N ALA A 183 -39.99 -15.97 -13.36
CA ALA A 183 -39.40 -16.00 -12.02
C ALA A 183 -37.88 -16.26 -12.06
N VAL A 184 -37.41 -17.18 -12.92
CA VAL A 184 -35.97 -17.41 -13.12
C VAL A 184 -35.29 -16.15 -13.68
N SER A 185 -35.88 -15.52 -14.69
CA SER A 185 -35.35 -14.30 -15.31
C SER A 185 -35.27 -13.14 -14.32
N SER A 186 -36.30 -12.98 -13.47
CA SER A 186 -36.32 -11.96 -12.42
C SER A 186 -35.28 -12.22 -11.34
N ARG A 187 -35.16 -13.45 -10.82
CA ARG A 187 -34.15 -13.79 -9.81
C ARG A 187 -32.74 -13.72 -10.35
N HIS A 188 -32.54 -14.04 -11.63
CA HIS A 188 -31.28 -13.85 -12.32
C HIS A 188 -30.87 -12.37 -12.37
N ALA A 189 -31.80 -11.48 -12.72
CA ALA A 189 -31.55 -10.04 -12.71
C ALA A 189 -31.23 -9.50 -11.31
N GLU A 190 -31.95 -9.95 -10.28
CA GLU A 190 -31.64 -9.58 -8.88
C GLU A 190 -30.25 -10.08 -8.46
N GLN A 191 -29.85 -11.31 -8.84
CA GLN A 191 -28.51 -11.82 -8.58
C GLN A 191 -27.43 -10.95 -9.25
N ILE A 192 -27.60 -10.61 -10.53
CA ILE A 192 -26.66 -9.72 -11.25
C ILE A 192 -26.55 -8.38 -10.55
N LYS A 193 -27.67 -7.80 -10.12
CA LYS A 193 -27.67 -6.52 -9.39
C LYS A 193 -26.89 -6.62 -8.08
N THR A 194 -27.05 -7.71 -7.33
CA THR A 194 -26.28 -7.96 -6.11
C THR A 194 -24.79 -8.10 -6.39
N VAL A 195 -24.41 -8.87 -7.41
CA VAL A 195 -23.01 -9.02 -7.85
C VAL A 195 -22.41 -7.66 -8.24
N GLN A 196 -23.17 -6.81 -8.94
CA GLN A 196 -22.75 -5.46 -9.32
C GLN A 196 -22.55 -4.53 -8.12
N GLU A 197 -23.46 -4.57 -7.13
CA GLU A 197 -23.35 -3.74 -5.93
C GLU A 197 -22.15 -4.16 -5.07
N VAL A 198 -21.92 -5.46 -4.88
CA VAL A 198 -20.72 -5.95 -4.16
C VAL A 198 -19.44 -5.59 -4.91
N ALA A 199 -19.40 -5.73 -6.24
CA ALA A 199 -18.25 -5.32 -7.04
C ALA A 199 -17.96 -3.82 -6.90
N LYS A 200 -19.01 -2.99 -6.83
CA LYS A 200 -18.90 -1.56 -6.58
C LYS A 200 -18.34 -1.28 -5.18
N ASP A 201 -18.84 -1.94 -4.15
CA ASP A 201 -18.35 -1.76 -2.77
C ASP A 201 -16.86 -2.08 -2.66
N LEU A 202 -16.41 -3.17 -3.29
CA LEU A 202 -14.98 -3.51 -3.37
C LEU A 202 -14.17 -2.44 -4.10
N SER A 203 -14.71 -1.87 -5.18
CA SER A 203 -14.06 -0.75 -5.90
C SER A 203 -13.94 0.49 -5.03
N ASP A 204 -15.01 0.86 -4.31
CA ASP A 204 -15.06 2.05 -3.48
C ASP A 204 -14.19 1.89 -2.22
N GLU A 205 -14.13 0.69 -1.63
CA GLU A 205 -13.19 0.34 -0.55
C GLU A 205 -11.73 0.47 -1.02
N ALA A 206 -11.40 -0.09 -2.19
CA ALA A 206 -10.05 -0.01 -2.77
C ALA A 206 -9.63 1.45 -3.06
N LYS A 207 -10.54 2.27 -3.62
CA LYS A 207 -10.30 3.70 -3.85
C LYS A 207 -10.11 4.47 -2.55
N SER A 208 -10.94 4.22 -1.54
CA SER A 208 -10.83 4.88 -0.24
C SER A 208 -9.51 4.53 0.46
N LEU A 209 -9.14 3.24 0.46
CA LEU A 209 -7.86 2.76 0.99
C LEU A 209 -6.68 3.42 0.25
N ALA A 210 -6.72 3.46 -1.08
CA ALA A 210 -5.70 4.10 -1.90
C ALA A 210 -5.58 5.60 -1.60
N GLY A 211 -6.70 6.31 -1.50
CA GLY A 211 -6.75 7.74 -1.19
C GLY A 211 -6.16 8.06 0.18
N ASN A 212 -6.61 7.34 1.21
CA ASN A 212 -6.15 7.52 2.59
C ASN A 212 -4.65 7.19 2.73
N ALA A 213 -4.19 6.11 2.11
CA ALA A 213 -2.79 5.74 2.12
C ALA A 213 -1.91 6.73 1.34
N THR A 214 -2.37 7.20 0.17
CA THR A 214 -1.66 8.22 -0.62
C THR A 214 -1.52 9.51 0.20
N PHE A 215 -2.60 9.97 0.83
CA PHE A 215 -2.57 11.15 1.70
C PHE A 215 -1.59 10.97 2.87
N ALA A 216 -1.62 9.83 3.55
CA ALA A 216 -0.70 9.52 4.65
C ALA A 216 0.77 9.47 4.19
N LEU A 217 1.05 8.87 3.02
CA LEU A 217 2.40 8.82 2.45
C LEU A 217 2.90 10.19 2.01
N VAL A 218 2.05 11.01 1.39
CA VAL A 218 2.42 12.38 0.99
C VAL A 218 2.73 13.24 2.22
N ILE A 219 1.85 13.25 3.22
CA ILE A 219 2.09 14.01 4.46
C ILE A 219 3.32 13.49 5.21
N GLY A 220 3.43 12.17 5.38
CA GLY A 220 4.58 11.55 6.02
C GLY A 220 5.88 11.91 5.30
N GLY A 221 5.86 11.96 3.96
CA GLY A 221 7.01 12.29 3.13
C GLY A 221 7.43 13.75 3.28
N VAL A 222 6.46 14.66 3.24
CA VAL A 222 6.71 16.08 3.50
C VAL A 222 7.29 16.29 4.89
N ILE A 223 6.74 15.63 5.92
CA ILE A 223 7.27 15.70 7.28
C ILE A 223 8.70 15.15 7.35
N ALA A 224 8.97 14.01 6.73
CA ALA A 224 10.31 13.40 6.70
C ALA A 224 11.34 14.33 6.03
N VAL A 225 10.99 14.96 4.91
CA VAL A 225 11.84 15.93 4.21
C VAL A 225 12.06 17.17 5.07
N LEU A 226 11.01 17.75 5.64
CA LEU A 226 11.13 18.93 6.51
C LEU A 226 11.97 18.65 7.74
N LEU A 227 11.82 17.48 8.37
CA LEU A 227 12.65 17.05 9.49
C LEU A 227 14.10 16.87 9.07
N GLY A 228 14.35 16.19 7.95
CA GLY A 228 15.71 16.01 7.42
C GLY A 228 16.41 17.34 7.14
N LEU A 229 15.72 18.27 6.46
CA LEU A 229 16.23 19.62 6.18
C LEU A 229 16.43 20.43 7.47
N SER A 230 15.49 20.37 8.41
CA SER A 230 15.59 21.12 9.68
C SER A 230 16.76 20.64 10.52
N ILE A 231 16.96 19.33 10.64
CA ILE A 231 18.07 18.76 11.40
C ILE A 231 19.39 19.03 10.68
N GLY A 232 19.45 18.83 9.36
CA GLY A 232 20.63 19.12 8.56
C GLY A 232 21.06 20.59 8.68
N TYR A 233 20.11 21.52 8.56
CA TYR A 233 20.35 22.95 8.75
C TYR A 233 20.81 23.27 10.18
N TRP A 234 20.17 22.71 11.21
CA TRP A 234 20.52 22.96 12.60
C TRP A 234 21.95 22.50 12.93
N VAL A 235 22.35 21.29 12.48
CA VAL A 235 23.71 20.77 12.68
C VAL A 235 24.73 21.63 11.93
N ALA A 236 24.49 21.91 10.64
CA ALA A 236 25.40 22.73 9.83
C ALA A 236 25.60 24.14 10.43
N HIS A 237 24.51 24.76 10.88
CA HIS A 237 24.56 26.10 11.48
C HIS A 237 25.35 26.13 12.80
N LYS A 238 25.13 25.14 13.68
CA LYS A 238 25.85 25.04 14.95
C LYS A 238 27.36 24.82 14.75
N LEU A 239 27.73 23.94 13.82
CA LEU A 239 29.13 23.71 13.46
C LEU A 239 29.77 24.98 12.90
N ALA A 240 29.13 25.65 11.94
CA ALA A 240 29.64 26.88 11.34
C ALA A 240 29.83 28.01 12.37
N LEU A 241 28.87 28.20 13.29
CA LEU A 241 29.00 29.18 14.38
C LEU A 241 30.15 28.85 15.33
N GLY A 242 30.29 27.57 15.71
CA GLY A 242 31.35 27.12 16.59
C GLY A 242 32.74 27.33 16.03
N ILE A 243 32.96 26.87 14.79
CA ILE A 243 34.22 27.06 14.07
C ILE A 243 34.50 28.56 13.92
N GLY A 244 33.48 29.35 13.57
CA GLY A 244 33.61 30.81 13.43
C GLY A 244 34.04 31.50 14.73
N GLN A 245 33.57 31.04 15.89
CA GLN A 245 34.03 31.57 17.18
C GLN A 245 35.50 31.25 17.45
N VAL A 246 35.94 30.01 17.22
CA VAL A 246 37.36 29.64 17.40
C VAL A 246 38.25 30.39 16.41
N ALA A 247 37.83 30.51 15.15
CA ALA A 247 38.53 31.27 14.13
C ALA A 247 38.69 32.75 14.52
N ASN A 248 37.64 33.38 15.03
CA ASN A 248 37.68 34.78 15.47
C ASN A 248 38.64 34.98 16.65
N VAL A 249 38.57 34.11 17.67
CA VAL A 249 39.49 34.21 18.82
C VAL A 249 40.93 33.95 18.40
N ALA A 250 41.16 33.04 17.45
CA ALA A 250 42.48 32.82 16.88
C ALA A 250 43.00 34.04 16.10
N GLN A 251 42.13 34.76 15.38
CA GLN A 251 42.50 36.00 14.69
C GLN A 251 42.88 37.10 15.68
N LEU A 252 42.13 37.24 16.78
CA LEU A 252 42.46 38.16 17.87
C LEU A 252 43.80 37.82 18.54
N ALA A 253 44.06 36.53 18.78
CA ALA A 253 45.31 36.05 19.34
C ALA A 253 46.51 36.31 18.41
N ALA A 254 46.36 36.10 17.10
CA ALA A 254 47.37 36.43 16.10
C ALA A 254 47.68 37.94 16.06
N GLY A 255 46.67 38.78 16.31
CA GLY A 255 46.81 40.24 16.50
C GLY A 255 47.37 40.66 17.87
N GLY A 256 47.78 39.71 18.73
CA GLY A 256 48.40 39.97 20.03
C GLY A 256 47.43 40.00 21.23
N ASN A 257 46.12 39.78 21.02
CA ASN A 257 45.15 39.72 22.11
C ASN A 257 44.98 38.27 22.63
N TYR A 258 45.90 37.85 23.49
CA TYR A 258 45.87 36.52 24.12
C TYR A 258 44.87 36.39 25.26
N GLN A 259 44.11 37.44 25.60
CA GLN A 259 43.04 37.39 26.62
C GLN A 259 41.67 37.01 26.03
N ALA A 260 41.54 36.97 24.70
CA ALA A 260 40.33 36.50 24.04
C ALA A 260 40.09 35.00 24.34
N ARG A 261 38.84 34.57 24.49
CA ARG A 261 38.48 33.16 24.78
C ARG A 261 37.30 32.70 23.94
N ALA A 262 37.37 31.47 23.43
CA ALA A 262 36.26 30.82 22.73
C ALA A 262 35.27 30.28 23.77
N LYS A 263 34.05 30.82 23.79
CA LYS A 263 33.01 30.51 24.79
C LYS A 263 32.07 29.39 24.30
N ILE A 264 32.63 28.23 23.99
CA ILE A 264 31.88 27.05 23.58
C ILE A 264 31.69 26.14 24.79
N THR A 265 30.44 25.83 25.13
CA THR A 265 30.08 25.06 26.33
C THR A 265 29.64 23.63 26.03
N SER A 266 29.60 23.22 24.76
CA SER A 266 29.30 21.84 24.39
C SER A 266 30.40 20.90 24.86
N LYS A 267 30.08 19.61 25.08
CA LYS A 267 31.10 18.59 25.42
C LYS A 267 31.54 17.74 24.24
N ASP A 268 31.05 18.08 23.05
CA ASP A 268 31.42 17.46 21.79
C ASP A 268 32.83 17.89 21.32
N GLU A 269 33.22 17.47 20.12
CA GLU A 269 34.55 17.74 19.56
C GLU A 269 34.84 19.25 19.47
N LEU A 270 33.81 20.04 19.17
CA LEU A 270 33.91 21.49 19.07
C LEU A 270 34.21 22.14 20.43
N GLY A 271 33.58 21.65 21.51
CA GLY A 271 33.89 22.09 22.87
C GLY A 271 35.29 21.71 23.32
N GLN A 272 35.75 20.51 22.97
CA GLN A 272 37.11 20.05 23.25
C GLN A 272 38.15 20.88 22.50
N MET A 273 37.88 21.24 21.24
CA MET A 273 38.71 22.14 20.44
C MET A 273 38.79 23.54 21.07
N ALA A 274 37.66 24.12 21.48
CA ALA A 274 37.64 25.42 22.15
C ALA A 274 38.36 25.42 23.50
N ALA A 275 38.18 24.38 24.31
CA ALA A 275 38.87 24.23 25.60
C ALA A 275 40.38 24.10 25.42
N SER A 276 40.82 23.28 24.47
CA SER A 276 42.25 23.13 24.14
C SER A 276 42.83 24.44 23.63
N PHE A 277 42.10 25.17 22.78
CA PHE A 277 42.51 26.46 22.25
C PHE A 277 42.66 27.52 23.36
N ASN A 278 41.70 27.59 24.28
CA ASN A 278 41.79 28.48 25.44
C ASN A 278 42.98 28.14 26.35
N ALA A 279 43.24 26.84 26.60
CA ALA A 279 44.37 26.40 27.41
C ALA A 279 45.74 26.75 26.78
N MET A 280 45.83 26.74 25.44
CA MET A 280 47.01 27.26 24.75
C MET A 280 47.17 28.77 25.01
N LEU A 281 46.10 29.57 24.86
CA LEU A 281 46.17 31.02 25.11
C LEU A 281 46.58 31.35 26.56
N ASP A 282 46.12 30.56 27.53
CA ASP A 282 46.56 30.68 28.93
C ASP A 282 48.07 30.44 29.08
N ARG A 283 48.61 29.41 28.41
CA ARG A 283 50.06 29.11 28.40
C ARG A 283 50.86 30.21 27.72
N ILE A 284 50.40 30.74 26.60
CA ILE A 284 51.04 31.88 25.90
C ILE A 284 51.10 33.09 26.84
N THR A 285 50.02 33.36 27.57
CA THR A 285 49.96 34.48 28.53
C THR A 285 50.93 34.26 29.71
N ALA A 286 51.18 33.01 30.12
CA ALA A 286 52.01 32.68 31.27
C ALA A 286 53.52 32.48 30.97
N LEU A 287 53.88 32.05 29.76
CA LEU A 287 55.24 31.59 29.41
C LEU A 287 56.03 32.55 28.52
N VAL A 288 55.35 33.42 27.78
CA VAL A 288 56.01 34.30 26.82
C VAL A 288 56.77 35.41 27.53
N THR A 289 58.08 35.23 27.64
CA THR A 289 59.01 36.20 28.23
C THR A 289 60.05 36.70 27.22
N SER A 290 60.21 36.03 26.07
CA SER A 290 61.13 36.40 24.99
C SER A 290 60.43 36.75 23.67
N GLU A 291 61.02 37.63 22.87
CA GLU A 291 60.50 38.08 21.57
C GLU A 291 60.53 36.96 20.51
N SER A 292 61.56 36.10 20.52
CA SER A 292 61.65 34.96 19.60
C SER A 292 60.56 33.91 19.81
N GLU A 293 60.15 33.67 21.06
CA GLU A 293 59.04 32.76 21.37
C GLU A 293 57.68 33.34 20.93
N ARG A 294 57.52 34.67 20.97
CA ARG A 294 56.32 35.34 20.41
C ARG A 294 56.18 35.10 18.92
N ASP A 295 57.26 35.31 18.17
CA ASP A 295 57.26 35.21 16.72
C ASP A 295 56.96 33.78 16.25
N ASP A 296 57.54 32.78 16.90
CA ASP A 296 57.27 31.37 16.58
C ASP A 296 55.83 30.95 16.92
N MET A 297 55.27 31.46 18.02
CA MET A 297 53.86 31.23 18.36
C MET A 297 52.92 31.90 17.35
N GLN A 298 53.21 33.14 16.93
CA GLN A 298 52.40 33.83 15.92
C GLN A 298 52.39 33.08 14.59
N LYS A 299 53.54 32.58 14.12
CA LYS A 299 53.60 31.75 12.90
C LYS A 299 52.74 30.49 13.01
N ARG A 300 52.78 29.80 14.15
CA ARG A 300 52.00 28.57 14.38
C ARG A 300 50.50 28.85 14.52
N LEU A 301 50.11 29.97 15.16
CA LEU A 301 48.72 30.42 15.21
C LEU A 301 48.17 30.78 13.83
N MET A 302 48.97 31.41 12.97
CA MET A 302 48.60 31.68 11.58
C MET A 302 48.39 30.39 10.78
N GLY A 303 49.26 29.38 10.97
CA GLY A 303 49.07 28.06 10.37
C GLY A 303 47.77 27.38 10.82
N PHE A 304 47.48 27.46 12.12
CA PHE A 304 46.22 26.95 12.68
C PHE A 304 45.00 27.73 12.15
N LEU A 305 45.09 29.04 11.98
CA LEU A 305 44.03 29.87 11.41
C LEU A 305 43.66 29.48 9.99
N VAL A 306 44.65 29.20 9.15
CA VAL A 306 44.42 28.69 7.78
C VAL A 306 43.67 27.36 7.85
N LEU A 307 44.13 26.46 8.71
CA LEU A 307 43.50 25.15 8.90
C LEU A 307 42.03 25.25 9.36
N VAL A 308 41.76 26.11 10.35
CA VAL A 308 40.40 26.36 10.86
C VAL A 308 39.53 27.10 9.84
N SER A 309 40.11 28.01 9.06
CA SER A 309 39.40 28.74 7.99
C SER A 309 38.99 27.82 6.84
N ASP A 310 39.88 26.93 6.40
CA ASP A 310 39.61 25.97 5.32
C ASP A 310 38.48 25.00 5.72
N VAL A 311 38.51 24.50 6.95
CA VAL A 311 37.40 23.69 7.50
C VAL A 311 36.12 24.50 7.69
N GLY A 312 36.22 25.76 8.13
CA GLY A 312 35.08 26.67 8.23
C GLY A 312 34.43 27.01 6.88
N LYS A 313 35.18 26.92 5.78
CA LYS A 313 34.69 27.05 4.39
C LYS A 313 34.11 25.75 3.83
N GLY A 314 34.18 24.65 4.57
CA GLY A 314 33.60 23.36 4.21
C GLY A 314 34.60 22.32 3.69
N ASP A 315 35.91 22.60 3.67
CA ASP A 315 36.92 21.61 3.29
C ASP A 315 37.31 20.74 4.50
N LEU A 316 36.53 19.69 4.73
CA LEU A 316 36.75 18.68 5.77
C LEU A 316 37.81 17.63 5.38
N THR A 317 38.64 17.85 4.35
CA THR A 317 39.74 16.93 4.03
C THR A 317 41.05 17.31 4.69
N LYS A 318 41.13 18.52 5.27
CA LYS A 318 42.31 19.06 5.94
C LYS A 318 42.51 18.46 7.33
N ARG A 319 43.77 18.21 7.69
CA ARG A 319 44.17 17.67 9.00
C ARG A 319 45.33 18.48 9.58
N GLY A 320 45.34 18.64 10.89
CA GLY A 320 46.44 19.24 11.63
C GLY A 320 47.55 18.22 11.91
N GLU A 321 48.80 18.68 11.90
CA GLU A 321 49.95 17.88 12.30
C GLU A 321 49.99 17.73 13.83
N VAL A 322 50.08 16.48 14.31
CA VAL A 322 50.08 16.18 15.75
C VAL A 322 51.53 16.20 16.26
N THR A 323 51.91 17.29 16.93
CA THR A 323 53.24 17.52 17.50
C THR A 323 53.27 17.26 19.01
N ALA A 324 54.44 17.06 19.62
CA ALA A 324 54.56 16.83 21.07
C ALA A 324 54.40 18.10 21.93
N ASP A 325 54.10 19.25 21.31
CA ASP A 325 53.98 20.54 21.95
C ASP A 325 52.51 20.96 22.14
N MET A 326 52.27 22.19 22.64
CA MET A 326 50.92 22.69 22.90
C MET A 326 50.02 22.77 21.67
N PHE A 327 50.58 22.72 20.45
CA PHE A 327 49.82 22.74 19.20
C PHE A 327 49.32 21.34 18.80
N GLY A 328 49.97 20.27 19.27
CA GLY A 328 49.53 18.91 19.00
C GLY A 328 48.17 18.56 19.59
N ASN A 329 47.91 18.99 20.84
CA ASN A 329 46.60 18.77 21.47
C ASN A 329 45.46 19.52 20.74
N LEU A 330 45.78 20.63 20.06
CA LEU A 330 44.82 21.36 19.23
C LEU A 330 44.59 20.65 17.91
N ALA A 331 45.66 20.18 17.29
CA ALA A 331 45.60 19.38 16.08
C ALA A 331 44.80 18.10 16.32
N ASP A 332 44.93 17.46 17.48
CA ASP A 332 44.12 16.31 17.89
C ASP A 332 42.64 16.65 18.06
N GLY A 333 42.32 17.72 18.81
CA GLY A 333 40.93 18.18 18.96
C GLY A 333 40.28 18.56 17.63
N PHE A 334 41.06 19.17 16.72
CA PHE A 334 40.65 19.47 15.36
C PHE A 334 40.44 18.19 14.54
N ASN A 335 41.43 17.28 14.51
CA ASN A 335 41.35 16.04 13.75
C ASN A 335 40.18 15.15 14.19
N LEU A 336 39.82 15.17 15.48
CA LEU A 336 38.63 14.49 16.00
C LEU A 336 37.32 15.07 15.44
N MET A 337 37.27 16.35 15.13
CA MET A 337 36.08 16.99 14.54
C MET A 337 35.91 16.63 13.06
N VAL A 338 37.01 16.42 12.34
CA VAL A 338 37.02 16.15 10.89
C VAL A 338 37.01 14.65 10.55
N THR A 339 36.96 13.76 11.55
CA THR A 339 36.97 12.29 11.40
C THR A 339 35.62 11.69 11.80
#